data_AF-A0A099K863-F1
#
_entry.id   AF-A0A099K863-F1
#
_cell.length_a   1.000
_cell.length_b   1.000
_cell.length_c   1.000
_cell.angle_alpha   90.00
_cell.angle_beta   90.00
_cell.angle_gamma   90.00
#
_symmetry.space_group_name_H-M   'P 1'
#
loop_
_entity.id
_entity.type
_entity.pdbx_description
1 polymer ?
#
loop_
_entity_poly.entity_id
_entity_poly.type
_entity_poly.pdbx_seq_one_letter_code
_entity_poly.pdbx_strand_id
1 'polypeptide(L)'
;MTLMNKSPLANVFTTSFTKVALAIFISTTLVACGGSSSDKKTSVEETVKPPVTTTPTTTPTTPPTTTPTSPESNDLGISVVPDNLNNTYSATLNFDRYTKVDTPNGGAIHILAQNEIMENQIVRARGILQHYLTDYPGSKYGADKSAVANKMADNGAILLLLNGVDDGTNAGAELDGQPLYYGEMQVEGHSWYITQNYEYRDASFEEILHLVHDYGIGVDQGDEFMGALPEYQADIRAAQVTAVSAKLWAWPAEQAGWLAELTVENSLSQEYLASVVDSYYGLWGAFDSEYGMWGMYIAKTRDDLATKDPQGAAIMANQFFHPYLTYNARIDDSFTGDFSLKFISSLSYSHHAQYLKDVTLTGSKSSNVVLNQFDNNITGNEGINTVIFSGQAAQYQITNENGEIKVQDLQDARDGMNTLTGIEKLQFADSTIEVSSL
;
A
#
# COMPACT_ATOMS: atom_id res chain seq x y z
N MET A 1 -18.30 -12.34 -1.42
CA MET A 1 -16.85 -12.24 -1.66
C MET A 1 -16.48 -11.91 -3.12
N THR A 2 -17.39 -11.40 -3.97
CA THR A 2 -17.04 -10.93 -5.33
C THR A 2 -17.82 -9.65 -5.64
N LEU A 3 -17.46 -8.58 -4.93
CA LEU A 3 -17.88 -7.21 -5.15
C LEU A 3 -16.60 -6.37 -5.01
N MET A 4 -16.42 -5.37 -5.87
CA MET A 4 -15.25 -4.47 -5.93
C MET A 4 -13.95 -5.19 -6.36
N ASN A 5 -13.72 -5.27 -7.68
CA ASN A 5 -12.37 -5.49 -8.25
C ASN A 5 -12.16 -4.70 -9.55
N LYS A 6 -12.81 -3.53 -9.66
CA LYS A 6 -12.69 -2.59 -10.79
C LYS A 6 -12.78 -1.17 -10.23
N SER A 7 -11.63 -0.56 -9.93
CA SER A 7 -11.59 0.90 -9.79
C SER A 7 -11.79 1.49 -11.20
N PRO A 8 -12.91 2.17 -11.50
CA PRO A 8 -13.20 2.61 -12.87
C PRO A 8 -12.31 3.78 -13.32
N LEU A 9 -11.54 4.37 -12.40
CA LEU A 9 -10.72 5.55 -12.62
C LEU A 9 -9.64 5.35 -13.71
N ALA A 10 -9.05 4.16 -13.83
CA ALA A 10 -8.09 3.86 -14.90
C ALA A 10 -8.73 3.88 -16.31
N ASN A 11 -9.98 3.41 -16.42
CA ASN A 11 -10.68 3.33 -17.71
C ASN A 11 -11.33 4.65 -18.17
N VAL A 12 -11.68 5.55 -17.25
CA VAL A 12 -12.30 6.84 -17.62
C VAL A 12 -11.29 7.78 -18.29
N PHE A 13 -10.06 7.87 -17.77
CA PHE A 13 -9.07 8.86 -18.25
C PHE A 13 -8.24 8.42 -19.48
N THR A 14 -8.13 7.12 -19.76
CA THR A 14 -7.37 6.60 -20.92
C THR A 14 -8.09 6.77 -22.28
N THR A 15 -9.37 7.14 -22.30
CA THR A 15 -10.18 7.13 -23.53
C THR A 15 -10.10 8.42 -24.39
N SER A 16 -9.47 9.49 -23.90
CA SER A 16 -9.58 10.84 -24.51
C SER A 16 -8.47 11.24 -25.50
N PHE A 17 -7.55 10.34 -25.90
CA PHE A 17 -6.58 10.67 -26.97
C PHE A 17 -6.45 9.61 -28.07
N THR A 18 -7.02 9.96 -29.23
CA THR A 18 -6.76 9.38 -30.57
C THR A 18 -6.89 7.86 -30.76
N LYS A 19 -8.05 7.40 -31.26
CA LYS A 19 -8.17 6.15 -32.04
C LYS A 19 -8.80 6.39 -33.41
N VAL A 20 -7.98 6.42 -34.45
CA VAL A 20 -8.44 6.19 -35.83
C VAL A 20 -8.43 4.68 -36.05
N ALA A 21 -9.62 4.06 -36.08
CA ALA A 21 -9.75 2.62 -36.25
C ALA A 21 -9.85 2.21 -37.73
N LEU A 22 -9.03 1.25 -38.15
CA LEU A 22 -9.19 0.53 -39.43
C LEU A 22 -9.74 -0.88 -39.13
N ALA A 23 -10.95 -1.17 -39.58
CA ALA A 23 -11.63 -2.43 -39.32
C ALA A 23 -11.31 -3.50 -40.37
N ILE A 24 -11.07 -4.75 -39.95
CA ILE A 24 -11.11 -5.93 -40.81
C ILE A 24 -11.93 -7.04 -40.13
N PHE A 25 -12.97 -7.50 -40.82
CA PHE A 25 -13.80 -8.65 -40.47
C PHE A 25 -13.15 -9.94 -41.01
N ILE A 26 -13.07 -11.01 -40.19
CA ILE A 26 -13.08 -12.40 -40.69
C ILE A 26 -13.94 -13.25 -39.77
N SER A 27 -14.77 -14.11 -40.37
CA SER A 27 -15.69 -15.03 -39.71
C SER A 27 -15.47 -16.46 -40.20
N THR A 28 -15.52 -17.45 -39.30
CA THR A 28 -15.71 -18.86 -39.64
C THR A 28 -16.47 -19.62 -38.55
N THR A 29 -17.28 -20.58 -38.97
CA THR A 29 -18.12 -21.47 -38.16
C THR A 29 -17.59 -22.90 -38.20
N LEU A 30 -17.92 -23.75 -37.22
CA LEU A 30 -18.18 -25.19 -37.42
C LEU A 30 -18.87 -25.84 -36.20
N VAL A 31 -19.31 -27.10 -36.36
CA VAL A 31 -20.53 -27.66 -35.73
C VAL A 31 -20.26 -28.81 -34.75
N ALA A 32 -21.23 -29.05 -33.87
CA ALA A 32 -21.27 -30.00 -32.75
C ALA A 32 -21.41 -31.51 -33.10
N CYS A 33 -21.23 -32.35 -32.06
CA CYS A 33 -21.84 -33.67 -31.73
C CYS A 33 -20.80 -34.50 -30.93
N GLY A 34 -21.10 -35.28 -29.87
CA GLY A 34 -22.36 -35.61 -29.18
C GLY A 34 -22.32 -37.07 -28.67
N GLY A 35 -22.96 -37.39 -27.53
CA GLY A 35 -23.27 -38.80 -27.16
C GLY A 35 -22.80 -39.29 -25.78
N SER A 36 -23.76 -39.74 -24.97
CA SER A 36 -23.56 -40.26 -23.61
C SER A 36 -23.44 -41.80 -23.57
N SER A 37 -22.88 -42.37 -22.50
CA SER A 37 -23.67 -43.15 -21.51
C SER A 37 -22.80 -44.09 -20.64
N SER A 38 -23.35 -44.43 -19.48
CA SER A 38 -22.77 -45.25 -18.40
C SER A 38 -23.09 -46.74 -18.54
N ASP A 39 -22.29 -47.62 -17.91
CA ASP A 39 -22.90 -48.78 -17.24
C ASP A 39 -22.08 -49.38 -16.09
N LYS A 40 -22.76 -50.15 -15.22
CA LYS A 40 -22.27 -50.64 -13.92
C LYS A 40 -22.68 -52.10 -13.72
N LYS A 41 -21.77 -53.03 -13.34
CA LYS A 41 -22.14 -54.19 -12.50
C LYS A 41 -21.02 -55.04 -11.90
N THR A 42 -21.38 -55.63 -10.76
CA THR A 42 -20.69 -56.48 -9.78
C THR A 42 -20.67 -57.98 -10.08
N SER A 43 -19.66 -58.70 -9.56
CA SER A 43 -19.64 -60.17 -9.32
C SER A 43 -18.39 -60.54 -8.48
N VAL A 44 -18.29 -61.44 -7.48
CA VAL A 44 -19.23 -62.21 -6.61
C VAL A 44 -18.51 -62.42 -5.23
N GLU A 45 -19.20 -62.88 -4.18
CA GLU A 45 -18.62 -63.35 -2.90
C GLU A 45 -17.94 -64.75 -3.00
N GLU A 46 -17.04 -65.05 -2.05
CA GLU A 46 -16.84 -66.44 -1.58
C GLU A 46 -16.59 -66.45 -0.05
N THR A 47 -17.15 -67.43 0.67
CA THR A 47 -17.24 -67.44 2.14
C THR A 47 -16.54 -68.65 2.78
N VAL A 48 -15.68 -68.41 3.77
CA VAL A 48 -15.16 -69.46 4.68
C VAL A 48 -15.09 -68.94 6.12
N LYS A 49 -15.51 -69.79 7.08
CA LYS A 49 -15.60 -69.50 8.54
C LYS A 49 -14.31 -69.94 9.31
N PRO A 50 -14.15 -69.65 10.62
CA PRO A 50 -12.88 -69.13 11.12
C PRO A 50 -12.12 -70.08 12.08
N PRO A 51 -10.89 -69.70 12.46
CA PRO A 51 -10.35 -69.99 13.79
C PRO A 51 -10.06 -68.71 14.58
N VAL A 52 -10.36 -68.74 15.88
CA VAL A 52 -9.89 -67.76 16.88
C VAL A 52 -8.40 -67.97 17.13
N THR A 53 -7.59 -66.90 17.31
CA THR A 53 -6.54 -66.73 18.36
C THR A 53 -5.70 -65.45 18.17
N THR A 54 -5.59 -64.66 19.24
CA THR A 54 -4.66 -63.53 19.56
C THR A 54 -4.28 -62.47 18.51
N THR A 55 -4.69 -61.24 18.79
CA THR A 55 -4.20 -59.98 18.18
C THR A 55 -2.81 -59.59 18.69
N PRO A 56 -1.84 -59.26 17.81
CA PRO A 56 -0.75 -58.34 18.09
C PRO A 56 -1.13 -56.92 17.60
N THR A 57 -1.07 -55.93 18.47
CA THR A 57 -1.38 -54.53 18.13
C THR A 57 -0.31 -53.94 17.19
N THR A 58 -0.60 -53.84 15.90
CA THR A 58 0.18 -53.02 14.97
C THR A 58 -0.32 -51.59 14.99
N THR A 59 0.37 -50.71 15.72
CA THR A 59 0.14 -49.26 15.66
C THR A 59 0.30 -48.77 14.22
N PRO A 60 -0.68 -48.05 13.65
CA PRO A 60 -0.49 -47.39 12.36
C PRO A 60 0.54 -46.27 12.54
N THR A 61 1.70 -46.39 11.89
CA THR A 61 2.65 -45.29 11.82
C THR A 61 2.08 -44.22 10.89
N THR A 62 1.50 -43.17 11.46
CA THR A 62 1.12 -41.97 10.70
C THR A 62 2.34 -41.45 9.96
N PRO A 63 2.24 -41.12 8.65
CA PRO A 63 3.29 -40.35 7.98
C PRO A 63 3.58 -39.08 8.77
N PRO A 64 4.84 -38.62 8.87
CA PRO A 64 5.12 -37.36 9.53
C PRO A 64 4.32 -36.26 8.84
N THR A 65 3.42 -35.62 9.58
CA THR A 65 2.77 -34.39 9.13
C THR A 65 3.86 -33.34 8.98
N THR A 66 4.33 -33.13 7.75
CA THR A 66 5.15 -31.98 7.41
C THR A 66 4.26 -30.76 7.59
N THR A 67 4.34 -30.13 8.77
CA THR A 67 3.84 -28.78 8.97
C THR A 67 4.38 -27.94 7.81
N PRO A 68 3.52 -27.25 7.03
CA PRO A 68 4.01 -26.40 5.95
C PRO A 68 4.92 -25.33 6.55
N THR A 69 6.23 -25.47 6.35
CA THR A 69 7.20 -24.47 6.74
C THR A 69 7.04 -23.29 5.79
N SER A 70 6.76 -22.11 6.34
CA SER A 70 6.83 -20.87 5.56
C SER A 70 8.19 -20.81 4.87
N PRO A 71 8.26 -20.44 3.57
CA PRO A 71 9.53 -20.27 2.89
C PRO A 71 10.40 -19.21 3.60
N GLU A 72 11.72 -19.42 3.58
CA GLU A 72 12.68 -18.44 4.10
C GLU A 72 12.58 -17.15 3.28
N SER A 73 12.72 -16.00 3.96
CA SER A 73 12.69 -14.67 3.36
C SER A 73 14.11 -14.10 3.25
N ASN A 74 14.34 -13.25 2.26
CA ASN A 74 15.55 -12.42 2.18
C ASN A 74 15.55 -11.30 3.23
N ASP A 75 16.62 -10.50 3.28
CA ASP A 75 16.78 -9.38 4.22
C ASP A 75 15.70 -8.28 4.07
N LEU A 76 14.96 -8.26 2.95
CA LEU A 76 13.81 -7.38 2.73
C LEU A 76 12.48 -7.99 3.20
N GLY A 77 12.49 -9.20 3.76
CA GLY A 77 11.29 -9.93 4.16
C GLY A 77 10.45 -10.44 2.99
N ILE A 78 11.08 -10.67 1.83
CA ILE A 78 10.45 -11.22 0.62
C ILE A 78 10.88 -12.68 0.46
N SER A 79 9.91 -13.57 0.23
CA SER A 79 10.14 -14.99 -0.05
C SER A 79 9.52 -15.39 -1.40
N VAL A 80 9.69 -16.66 -1.79
CA VAL A 80 8.82 -17.27 -2.82
C VAL A 80 7.38 -17.43 -2.31
N VAL A 81 6.43 -17.61 -3.23
CA VAL A 81 5.02 -17.90 -2.88
C VAL A 81 4.89 -19.21 -2.08
N PRO A 82 4.25 -19.20 -0.90
CA PRO A 82 4.00 -20.42 -0.11
C PRO A 82 3.15 -21.47 -0.84
N ASP A 83 3.47 -22.76 -0.66
CA ASP A 83 2.79 -23.89 -1.33
C ASP A 83 1.26 -23.91 -1.16
N ASN A 84 0.76 -23.46 0.00
CA ASN A 84 -0.69 -23.39 0.26
C ASN A 84 -1.41 -22.28 -0.53
N LEU A 85 -0.67 -21.29 -1.03
CA LEU A 85 -1.16 -20.17 -1.84
C LEU A 85 -0.91 -20.38 -3.35
N ASN A 86 0.14 -21.13 -3.70
CA ASN A 86 0.59 -21.39 -5.07
C ASN A 86 -0.45 -22.08 -5.98
N ASN A 87 -1.47 -22.75 -5.42
CA ASN A 87 -2.59 -23.31 -6.20
C ASN A 87 -3.48 -22.23 -6.84
N THR A 88 -3.55 -21.03 -6.24
CA THR A 88 -4.30 -19.88 -6.76
C THR A 88 -3.33 -18.87 -7.38
N TYR A 89 -2.34 -18.44 -6.60
CA TYR A 89 -1.33 -17.45 -6.98
C TYR A 89 -0.11 -18.14 -7.60
N SER A 90 -0.34 -18.78 -8.75
CA SER A 90 0.66 -19.64 -9.38
C SER A 90 1.66 -18.89 -10.26
N ALA A 91 2.83 -19.49 -10.48
CA ALA A 91 3.82 -19.01 -11.45
C ALA A 91 3.29 -18.96 -12.91
N THR A 92 2.19 -19.66 -13.24
CA THR A 92 1.51 -19.54 -14.55
C THR A 92 0.77 -18.20 -14.69
N LEU A 93 0.38 -17.60 -13.56
CA LEU A 93 -0.14 -16.23 -13.46
C LEU A 93 0.96 -15.24 -13.03
N ASN A 94 2.22 -15.56 -13.35
CA ASN A 94 3.43 -14.77 -13.07
C ASN A 94 3.74 -14.48 -11.59
N PHE A 95 2.96 -14.97 -10.62
CA PHE A 95 3.25 -14.80 -9.19
C PHE A 95 4.48 -15.63 -8.80
N ASP A 96 5.51 -14.94 -8.30
CA ASP A 96 6.78 -15.56 -7.91
C ASP A 96 7.25 -15.17 -6.51
N ARG A 97 6.77 -14.05 -5.97
CA ARG A 97 7.20 -13.47 -4.70
C ARG A 97 6.05 -13.21 -3.75
N TYR A 98 6.38 -13.25 -2.47
CA TYR A 98 5.46 -13.13 -1.36
C TYR A 98 6.06 -12.30 -0.23
N THR A 99 5.21 -11.50 0.41
CA THR A 99 5.46 -10.99 1.76
C THR A 99 4.13 -10.88 2.52
N LYS A 100 4.17 -10.41 3.76
CA LYS A 100 2.98 -10.26 4.60
C LYS A 100 3.15 -9.17 5.65
N VAL A 101 2.04 -8.80 6.27
CA VAL A 101 2.01 -8.15 7.58
C VAL A 101 1.44 -9.15 8.59
N ASP A 102 2.20 -9.47 9.62
CA ASP A 102 1.74 -10.31 10.74
C ASP A 102 0.74 -9.54 11.62
N THR A 103 -0.30 -10.22 12.10
CA THR A 103 -1.39 -9.60 12.87
C THR A 103 -1.38 -10.08 14.33
N PRO A 104 -1.83 -9.26 15.32
CA PRO A 104 -1.75 -9.61 16.74
C PRO A 104 -2.45 -10.91 17.17
N ASN A 105 -3.46 -11.39 16.43
CA ASN A 105 -4.10 -12.70 16.65
C ASN A 105 -3.29 -13.90 16.13
N GLY A 106 -2.10 -13.68 15.53
CA GLY A 106 -1.26 -14.71 14.91
C GLY A 106 -1.63 -15.04 13.46
N GLY A 107 -2.56 -14.30 12.86
CA GLY A 107 -2.86 -14.33 11.43
C GLY A 107 -1.86 -13.52 10.60
N ALA A 108 -2.16 -13.39 9.31
CA ALA A 108 -1.37 -12.58 8.38
C ALA A 108 -2.28 -11.91 7.34
N ILE A 109 -1.88 -10.73 6.89
CA ILE A 109 -2.39 -10.08 5.68
C ILE A 109 -1.38 -10.36 4.58
N HIS A 110 -1.81 -11.01 3.50
CA HIS A 110 -0.91 -11.51 2.47
C HIS A 110 -0.64 -10.47 1.38
N ILE A 111 0.59 -10.44 0.86
CA ILE A 111 0.98 -9.61 -0.29
C ILE A 111 1.67 -10.53 -1.30
N LEU A 112 1.03 -10.72 -2.46
CA LEU A 112 1.48 -11.62 -3.54
C LEU A 112 1.94 -10.74 -4.70
N ALA A 113 3.15 -10.96 -5.21
CA ALA A 113 3.72 -10.16 -6.28
C ALA A 113 4.02 -10.98 -7.53
N GLN A 114 3.66 -10.43 -8.68
CA GLN A 114 4.07 -10.92 -9.99
C GLN A 114 5.54 -10.55 -10.29
N ASN A 115 6.13 -11.24 -11.27
CA ASN A 115 7.57 -11.23 -11.54
C ASN A 115 8.18 -9.92 -12.09
N GLU A 116 7.40 -8.91 -12.50
CA GLU A 116 7.94 -7.61 -12.95
C GLU A 116 7.98 -6.55 -11.82
N ILE A 117 7.31 -6.79 -10.69
CA ILE A 117 7.30 -5.85 -9.55
C ILE A 117 8.72 -5.68 -8.99
N MET A 118 9.15 -4.45 -8.72
CA MET A 118 10.46 -4.19 -8.11
C MET A 118 10.45 -4.50 -6.61
N GLU A 119 11.57 -4.97 -6.04
CA GLU A 119 11.64 -5.26 -4.60
C GLU A 119 11.30 -4.04 -3.73
N ASN A 120 11.74 -2.84 -4.12
CA ASN A 120 11.38 -1.60 -3.43
C ASN A 120 9.86 -1.29 -3.52
N GLN A 121 9.16 -1.66 -4.61
CA GLN A 121 7.69 -1.55 -4.68
C GLN A 121 7.01 -2.52 -3.70
N ILE A 122 7.48 -3.78 -3.62
CA ILE A 122 6.97 -4.77 -2.65
C ILE A 122 7.16 -4.28 -1.21
N VAL A 123 8.35 -3.78 -0.87
CA VAL A 123 8.65 -3.25 0.47
C VAL A 123 7.82 -2.00 0.77
N ARG A 124 7.65 -1.09 -0.19
CA ARG A 124 6.85 0.13 -0.02
C ARG A 124 5.37 -0.18 0.17
N ALA A 125 4.79 -1.07 -0.64
CA ALA A 125 3.40 -1.50 -0.47
C ALA A 125 3.17 -2.10 0.92
N ARG A 126 4.07 -3.00 1.38
CA ARG A 126 4.03 -3.51 2.75
C ARG A 126 4.17 -2.39 3.79
N GLY A 127 5.04 -1.41 3.55
CA GLY A 127 5.23 -0.24 4.42
C GLY A 127 3.99 0.64 4.55
N ILE A 128 3.28 0.91 3.45
CA ILE A 128 2.02 1.68 3.45
C ILE A 128 0.93 0.94 4.23
N LEU A 129 0.81 -0.39 4.03
CA LEU A 129 -0.11 -1.23 4.81
C LEU A 129 0.23 -1.21 6.31
N GLN A 130 1.51 -1.40 6.66
CA GLN A 130 2.00 -1.29 8.04
C GLN A 130 1.72 0.10 8.62
N HIS A 131 1.81 1.16 7.82
CA HIS A 131 1.53 2.52 8.25
C HIS A 131 0.06 2.73 8.61
N TYR A 132 -0.87 2.28 7.77
CA TYR A 132 -2.29 2.34 8.10
C TYR A 132 -2.62 1.54 9.37
N LEU A 133 -1.93 0.43 9.62
CA LEU A 133 -2.09 -0.42 10.79
C LEU A 133 -1.22 -0.03 12.00
N THR A 134 -0.37 1.00 11.88
CA THR A 134 0.43 1.50 13.02
C THR A 134 -0.46 2.26 13.99
N ASP A 135 -0.48 1.86 15.26
CA ASP A 135 -1.19 2.55 16.34
C ASP A 135 -0.86 4.04 16.37
N TYR A 136 -1.89 4.86 16.59
CA TYR A 136 -1.80 6.31 16.78
C TYR A 136 -2.33 6.68 18.19
N PRO A 137 -1.51 6.53 19.24
CA PRO A 137 -1.94 6.76 20.62
C PRO A 137 -2.55 8.15 20.83
N GLY A 138 -3.72 8.19 21.48
CA GLY A 138 -4.48 9.42 21.73
C GLY A 138 -5.48 9.80 20.63
N SER A 139 -5.52 9.07 19.50
CA SER A 139 -6.55 9.22 18.47
C SER A 139 -7.85 8.47 18.83
N LYS A 140 -8.99 8.87 18.27
CA LYS A 140 -10.33 8.33 18.63
C LYS A 140 -10.51 6.86 18.23
N TYR A 141 -10.02 6.48 17.05
CA TYR A 141 -10.22 5.17 16.41
C TYR A 141 -8.91 4.45 16.07
N GLY A 142 -7.78 5.14 16.09
CA GLY A 142 -6.46 4.59 15.80
C GLY A 142 -5.59 4.29 17.02
N ALA A 143 -6.05 4.52 18.26
CA ALA A 143 -5.21 4.37 19.46
C ALA A 143 -4.67 2.96 19.69
N ASP A 144 -5.43 1.94 19.28
CA ASP A 144 -5.03 0.53 19.17
C ASP A 144 -5.73 -0.03 17.93
N LYS A 145 -4.95 -0.39 16.91
CA LYS A 145 -5.43 -0.93 15.62
C LYS A 145 -5.37 -2.44 15.55
N SER A 146 -5.03 -3.13 16.64
CA SER A 146 -4.96 -4.59 16.70
C SER A 146 -6.27 -5.24 16.23
N ALA A 147 -7.42 -4.67 16.59
CA ALA A 147 -8.73 -5.16 16.15
C ALA A 147 -8.93 -5.06 14.63
N VAL A 148 -8.46 -3.97 13.99
CA VAL A 148 -8.51 -3.77 12.54
C VAL A 148 -7.60 -4.77 11.83
N ALA A 149 -6.34 -4.88 12.27
CA ALA A 149 -5.37 -5.83 11.69
C ALA A 149 -5.86 -7.28 11.81
N ASN A 150 -6.35 -7.69 12.98
CA ASN A 150 -6.93 -9.02 13.19
C ASN A 150 -8.13 -9.27 12.28
N LYS A 151 -9.03 -8.29 12.14
CA LYS A 151 -10.21 -8.38 11.28
C LYS A 151 -9.83 -8.55 9.81
N MET A 152 -8.77 -7.89 9.34
CA MET A 152 -8.23 -8.11 7.99
C MET A 152 -7.74 -9.54 7.77
N ALA A 153 -7.00 -10.12 8.72
CA ALA A 153 -6.55 -11.51 8.64
C ALA A 153 -7.74 -12.49 8.70
N ASP A 154 -8.69 -12.27 9.61
CA ASP A 154 -9.89 -13.12 9.77
C ASP A 154 -10.80 -13.07 8.52
N ASN A 155 -10.86 -11.93 7.84
CA ASN A 155 -11.57 -11.74 6.57
C ASN A 155 -10.77 -12.20 5.33
N GLY A 156 -9.52 -12.66 5.50
CA GLY A 156 -8.69 -13.16 4.40
C GLY A 156 -8.14 -12.09 3.45
N ALA A 157 -7.70 -10.94 3.98
CA ALA A 157 -7.15 -9.84 3.19
C ALA A 157 -5.88 -10.24 2.39
N ILE A 158 -5.91 -9.97 1.09
CA ILE A 158 -4.82 -10.22 0.14
C ILE A 158 -4.62 -8.99 -0.75
N LEU A 159 -3.38 -8.50 -0.84
CA LEU A 159 -2.93 -7.52 -1.83
C LEU A 159 -2.23 -8.23 -2.99
N LEU A 160 -2.61 -7.92 -4.22
CA LEU A 160 -2.07 -8.48 -5.45
C LEU A 160 -1.26 -7.39 -6.18
N LEU A 161 0.07 -7.51 -6.15
CA LEU A 161 0.96 -6.61 -6.87
C LEU A 161 1.13 -7.13 -8.30
N LEU A 162 0.47 -6.47 -9.25
CA LEU A 162 0.26 -6.95 -10.63
C LEU A 162 1.17 -6.25 -11.65
N ASN A 163 1.72 -6.99 -12.60
CA ASN A 163 2.48 -6.45 -13.73
C ASN A 163 1.62 -5.52 -14.59
N GLY A 164 2.25 -4.55 -15.28
CA GLY A 164 1.58 -3.66 -16.22
C GLY A 164 0.82 -2.50 -15.57
N VAL A 165 -0.37 -2.21 -16.10
CA VAL A 165 -1.30 -1.13 -15.70
C VAL A 165 -2.73 -1.70 -15.72
N ASP A 166 -3.70 -1.02 -15.10
CA ASP A 166 -5.11 -1.42 -15.19
C ASP A 166 -5.73 -1.11 -16.57
N ASP A 167 -5.45 -2.00 -17.54
CA ASP A 167 -6.06 -2.01 -18.87
C ASP A 167 -7.00 -3.20 -19.09
N GLY A 168 -7.26 -3.98 -18.03
CA GLY A 168 -8.07 -5.20 -18.06
C GLY A 168 -7.42 -6.41 -18.75
N THR A 169 -6.11 -6.38 -19.03
CA THR A 169 -5.41 -7.52 -19.67
C THR A 169 -4.73 -8.48 -18.69
N ASN A 170 -4.44 -8.05 -17.45
CA ASN A 170 -3.77 -8.88 -16.47
C ASN A 170 -4.74 -9.87 -15.80
N ALA A 171 -4.63 -11.15 -16.15
CA ALA A 171 -5.48 -12.21 -15.60
C ALA A 171 -5.36 -12.40 -14.06
N GLY A 172 -4.36 -11.80 -13.41
CA GLY A 172 -4.27 -11.75 -11.95
C GLY A 172 -5.36 -10.90 -11.28
N ALA A 173 -5.95 -9.94 -11.98
CA ALA A 173 -7.05 -9.09 -11.47
C ALA A 173 -8.40 -9.82 -11.36
N GLU A 174 -8.52 -11.01 -11.95
CA GLU A 174 -9.71 -11.88 -11.84
C GLU A 174 -9.60 -12.85 -10.64
N LEU A 175 -8.57 -12.73 -9.80
CA LEU A 175 -8.41 -13.47 -8.54
C LEU A 175 -8.99 -12.69 -7.36
N ASP A 176 -9.34 -13.40 -6.29
CA ASP A 176 -9.80 -12.78 -5.04
C ASP A 176 -8.65 -12.02 -4.35
N GLY A 177 -8.71 -10.68 -4.34
CA GLY A 177 -7.74 -9.82 -3.67
C GLY A 177 -7.63 -8.45 -4.34
N GLN A 178 -7.17 -7.45 -3.58
CA GLN A 178 -7.05 -6.07 -4.07
C GLN A 178 -5.90 -5.96 -5.08
N PRO A 179 -6.15 -5.53 -6.33
CA PRO A 179 -5.08 -5.27 -7.30
C PRO A 179 -4.36 -3.96 -6.97
N LEU A 180 -3.05 -3.92 -7.24
CA LEU A 180 -2.25 -2.70 -7.31
C LEU A 180 -1.17 -2.92 -8.37
N TYR A 181 -1.19 -2.11 -9.43
CA TYR A 181 -0.37 -2.39 -10.61
C TYR A 181 1.03 -1.78 -10.54
N TYR A 182 1.99 -2.39 -11.25
CA TYR A 182 3.37 -1.90 -11.42
C TYR A 182 3.40 -0.42 -11.85
N GLY A 183 2.59 -0.09 -12.85
CA GLY A 183 2.42 1.26 -13.39
C GLY A 183 1.58 2.19 -12.50
N GLU A 184 1.30 1.81 -11.26
CA GLU A 184 0.66 2.66 -10.25
C GLU A 184 1.48 2.77 -8.94
N MET A 185 2.61 2.05 -8.84
CA MET A 185 3.47 2.05 -7.67
C MET A 185 4.73 2.88 -7.88
N GLN A 186 4.73 4.12 -7.38
CA GLN A 186 5.96 4.91 -7.27
C GLN A 186 6.87 4.38 -6.15
N VAL A 187 8.15 4.76 -6.18
CA VAL A 187 9.16 4.46 -5.14
C VAL A 187 9.90 5.74 -4.81
N GLU A 188 10.05 6.06 -3.52
CA GLU A 188 10.75 7.26 -3.06
C GLU A 188 12.14 7.38 -3.69
N GLY A 189 12.49 8.55 -4.22
CA GLY A 189 13.78 8.78 -4.90
C GLY A 189 13.85 8.31 -6.35
N HIS A 190 13.00 7.39 -6.81
CA HIS A 190 12.99 6.98 -8.21
C HIS A 190 12.55 8.13 -9.12
N SER A 191 13.02 8.15 -10.37
CA SER A 191 12.77 9.24 -11.33
C SER A 191 11.29 9.64 -11.48
N TRP A 192 10.38 8.66 -11.47
CA TRP A 192 8.93 8.88 -11.53
C TRP A 192 8.38 9.60 -10.29
N TYR A 193 8.84 9.19 -9.09
CA TYR A 193 8.52 9.86 -7.83
C TYR A 193 9.07 11.29 -7.80
N ILE A 194 10.33 11.50 -8.20
CA ILE A 194 10.96 12.83 -8.20
C ILE A 194 10.27 13.81 -9.16
N THR A 195 9.82 13.33 -10.33
CA THR A 195 9.27 14.20 -11.38
C THR A 195 7.80 14.56 -11.20
N GLN A 196 6.96 13.68 -10.65
CA GLN A 196 5.50 13.87 -10.54
C GLN A 196 4.87 14.36 -11.86
N ASN A 197 5.10 13.65 -12.96
CA ASN A 197 4.56 14.04 -14.27
C ASN A 197 3.07 13.70 -14.44
N TYR A 198 2.49 12.91 -13.54
CA TYR A 198 1.12 12.35 -13.63
C TYR A 198 0.79 11.67 -14.97
N GLU A 199 1.78 11.13 -15.69
CA GLU A 199 1.49 10.19 -16.80
C GLU A 199 0.86 8.92 -16.24
N TYR A 200 1.33 8.51 -15.06
CA TYR A 200 0.70 7.56 -14.16
C TYR A 200 0.74 8.11 -12.73
N ARG A 201 -0.38 8.04 -12.00
CA ARG A 201 -0.47 8.43 -10.58
C ARG A 201 0.18 7.38 -9.68
N ASP A 202 0.54 7.76 -8.46
CA ASP A 202 0.80 6.78 -7.39
C ASP A 202 -0.54 6.38 -6.77
N ALA A 203 -1.05 5.19 -7.08
CA ALA A 203 -2.29 4.66 -6.47
C ALA A 203 -2.01 3.82 -5.22
N SER A 204 -0.75 3.69 -4.79
CA SER A 204 -0.37 2.79 -3.68
C SER A 204 -1.09 3.12 -2.37
N PHE A 205 -1.38 4.39 -2.09
CA PHE A 205 -2.12 4.79 -0.89
C PHE A 205 -3.62 4.49 -1.01
N GLU A 206 -4.21 4.76 -2.18
CA GLU A 206 -5.60 4.48 -2.56
C GLU A 206 -5.91 2.99 -2.48
N GLU A 207 -5.24 2.15 -3.28
CA GLU A 207 -5.53 0.71 -3.36
C GLU A 207 -5.28 -0.03 -2.03
N ILE A 208 -4.20 0.32 -1.31
CA ILE A 208 -3.93 -0.29 -0.01
C ILE A 208 -4.90 0.21 1.07
N LEU A 209 -5.45 1.42 0.92
CA LEU A 209 -6.54 1.89 1.77
C LEU A 209 -7.83 1.11 1.49
N HIS A 210 -8.19 0.84 0.23
CA HIS A 210 -9.34 -0.01 -0.10
C HIS A 210 -9.26 -1.36 0.62
N LEU A 211 -8.10 -2.02 0.57
CA LEU A 211 -7.86 -3.26 1.33
C LEU A 211 -8.06 -3.10 2.85
N VAL A 212 -7.51 -2.05 3.47
CA VAL A 212 -7.66 -1.77 4.91
C VAL A 212 -9.10 -1.41 5.27
N HIS A 213 -9.81 -0.73 4.38
CA HIS A 213 -11.19 -0.31 4.57
C HIS A 213 -12.11 -1.52 4.51
N ASP A 214 -12.12 -2.25 3.40
CA ASP A 214 -13.08 -3.33 3.15
C ASP A 214 -12.87 -4.53 4.07
N TYR A 215 -11.61 -4.90 4.35
CA TYR A 215 -11.29 -6.06 5.17
C TYR A 215 -11.11 -5.74 6.66
N GLY A 216 -10.81 -4.49 7.03
CA GLY A 216 -10.41 -4.11 8.39
C GLY A 216 -11.38 -3.16 9.10
N ILE A 217 -11.47 -1.92 8.63
CA ILE A 217 -12.34 -0.88 9.21
C ILE A 217 -13.81 -1.30 9.09
N GLY A 218 -14.19 -1.76 7.91
CA GLY A 218 -15.53 -2.19 7.53
C GLY A 218 -16.31 -1.15 6.73
N VAL A 219 -17.24 -1.64 5.93
CA VAL A 219 -18.22 -0.85 5.17
C VAL A 219 -19.60 -1.06 5.80
N ASP A 220 -20.42 -0.01 5.83
CA ASP A 220 -21.79 -0.06 6.35
C ASP A 220 -22.75 -0.74 5.36
N GLN A 221 -24.03 -0.88 5.75
CA GLN A 221 -25.12 -1.34 4.88
C GLN A 221 -25.06 -2.80 4.38
N GLY A 222 -24.14 -3.63 4.88
CA GLY A 222 -24.17 -5.08 4.70
C GLY A 222 -23.46 -5.86 5.82
N ASP A 223 -24.11 -6.91 6.34
CA ASP A 223 -23.55 -7.73 7.43
C ASP A 223 -22.24 -8.46 7.04
N GLU A 224 -22.03 -8.74 5.75
CA GLU A 224 -20.81 -9.34 5.19
C GLU A 224 -19.58 -8.41 5.31
N PHE A 225 -19.80 -7.09 5.36
CA PHE A 225 -18.75 -6.06 5.30
C PHE A 225 -18.51 -5.32 6.63
N MET A 226 -19.19 -5.71 7.71
CA MET A 226 -18.94 -5.13 9.03
C MET A 226 -17.55 -5.50 9.57
N GLY A 227 -16.69 -4.49 9.64
CA GLY A 227 -15.34 -4.55 10.18
C GLY A 227 -15.25 -4.17 11.65
N ALA A 228 -14.06 -3.77 12.09
CA ALA A 228 -13.75 -3.49 13.49
C ALA A 228 -14.20 -2.10 13.97
N LEU A 229 -14.48 -1.15 13.06
CA LEU A 229 -14.71 0.27 13.40
C LEU A 229 -16.02 0.83 12.77
N PRO A 230 -17.20 0.28 13.09
CA PRO A 230 -18.48 0.71 12.50
C PRO A 230 -18.83 2.18 12.81
N GLU A 231 -18.39 2.72 13.95
CA GLU A 231 -18.58 4.15 14.25
C GLU A 231 -17.70 5.05 13.37
N TYR A 232 -16.47 4.64 13.07
CA TYR A 232 -15.61 5.42 12.17
C TYR A 232 -16.16 5.40 10.74
N GLN A 233 -16.66 4.25 10.29
CA GLN A 233 -17.36 4.14 9.01
C GLN A 233 -18.62 5.03 8.96
N ALA A 234 -19.35 5.20 10.07
CA ALA A 234 -20.47 6.14 10.13
C ALA A 234 -20.02 7.61 9.99
N ASP A 235 -18.89 7.99 10.62
CA ASP A 235 -18.28 9.32 10.45
C ASP A 235 -17.81 9.54 8.98
N ILE A 236 -17.16 8.53 8.36
CA ILE A 236 -16.74 8.54 6.94
C ILE A 236 -17.95 8.67 6.01
N ARG A 237 -19.02 7.89 6.23
CA ARG A 237 -20.26 7.94 5.45
C ARG A 237 -20.93 9.32 5.52
N ALA A 238 -20.97 9.94 6.70
CA ALA A 238 -21.53 11.29 6.87
C ALA A 238 -20.75 12.35 6.08
N ALA A 239 -19.41 12.27 6.12
CA ALA A 239 -18.53 13.12 5.33
C ALA A 239 -18.75 12.92 3.81
N GLN A 240 -18.77 11.66 3.35
CA GLN A 240 -19.02 11.30 1.95
C GLN A 240 -20.37 11.83 1.42
N VAL A 241 -21.45 11.66 2.19
CA VAL A 241 -22.79 12.16 1.82
C VAL A 241 -22.80 13.69 1.74
N THR A 242 -22.10 14.37 2.64
CA THR A 242 -21.91 15.83 2.57
C THR A 242 -21.12 16.21 1.33
N ALA A 243 -20.01 15.53 1.04
CA ALA A 243 -19.14 15.85 -0.08
C ALA A 243 -19.82 15.69 -1.45
N VAL A 244 -20.61 14.64 -1.66
CA VAL A 244 -21.41 14.46 -2.88
C VAL A 244 -22.51 15.54 -2.97
N SER A 245 -23.28 15.75 -1.91
CA SER A 245 -24.42 16.68 -1.95
C SER A 245 -24.03 18.15 -2.09
N ALA A 246 -22.90 18.55 -1.50
CA ALA A 246 -22.32 19.89 -1.60
C ALA A 246 -21.36 20.06 -2.80
N LYS A 247 -21.16 19.01 -3.63
CA LYS A 247 -20.24 19.01 -4.79
C LYS A 247 -18.78 19.32 -4.42
N LEU A 248 -18.34 18.82 -3.27
CA LEU A 248 -16.94 18.82 -2.84
C LEU A 248 -16.15 17.68 -3.48
N TRP A 249 -16.85 16.62 -3.94
CA TRP A 249 -16.28 15.42 -4.54
C TRP A 249 -17.17 14.89 -5.66
N ALA A 250 -16.57 14.27 -6.68
CA ALA A 250 -17.22 13.59 -7.82
C ALA A 250 -18.27 14.45 -8.56
N TRP A 251 -18.09 15.77 -8.59
CA TRP A 251 -19.05 16.70 -9.20
C TRP A 251 -19.05 16.84 -10.74
N PRO A 252 -17.98 16.52 -11.51
CA PRO A 252 -18.00 16.65 -12.97
C PRO A 252 -19.13 15.81 -13.57
N ALA A 253 -19.80 16.32 -14.62
CA ALA A 253 -20.99 15.68 -15.18
C ALA A 253 -20.68 14.31 -15.80
N GLU A 254 -19.44 14.14 -16.24
CA GLU A 254 -18.84 12.94 -16.79
C GLU A 254 -18.78 11.80 -15.74
N GLN A 255 -18.62 12.16 -14.47
CA GLN A 255 -18.55 11.21 -13.35
C GLN A 255 -19.92 10.75 -12.84
N ALA A 256 -21.03 11.26 -13.39
CA ALA A 256 -22.37 10.90 -12.94
C ALA A 256 -22.72 9.40 -13.16
N GLY A 257 -22.15 8.77 -14.18
CA GLY A 257 -22.30 7.33 -14.42
C GLY A 257 -21.55 6.50 -13.39
N TRP A 258 -20.28 6.85 -13.15
CA TRP A 258 -19.42 6.26 -12.13
C TRP A 258 -20.01 6.37 -10.72
N LEU A 259 -20.48 7.57 -10.34
CA LEU A 259 -21.13 7.79 -9.06
C LEU A 259 -22.38 6.90 -8.86
N ALA A 260 -23.12 6.62 -9.93
CA ALA A 260 -24.28 5.73 -9.89
C ALA A 260 -23.88 4.24 -9.74
N GLU A 261 -22.79 3.81 -10.36
CA GLU A 261 -22.18 2.49 -10.17
C GLU A 261 -21.75 2.30 -8.70
N LEU A 262 -20.92 3.21 -8.18
CA LEU A 262 -20.48 3.19 -6.77
C LEU A 262 -21.63 3.23 -5.75
N THR A 263 -22.74 3.89 -6.10
CA THR A 263 -23.96 3.93 -5.27
C THR A 263 -24.61 2.55 -5.16
N VAL A 264 -24.63 1.78 -6.26
CA VAL A 264 -25.21 0.43 -6.31
C VAL A 264 -24.30 -0.58 -5.62
N GLU A 265 -22.99 -0.42 -5.77
CA GLU A 265 -21.97 -1.28 -5.16
C GLU A 265 -21.71 -0.96 -3.67
N ASN A 266 -22.16 0.19 -3.18
CA ASN A 266 -21.90 0.72 -1.83
C ASN A 266 -20.42 1.13 -1.58
N SER A 267 -19.63 1.31 -2.65
CA SER A 267 -18.20 1.70 -2.64
C SER A 267 -17.94 3.21 -2.47
N LEU A 268 -18.97 4.05 -2.47
CA LEU A 268 -18.84 5.52 -2.35
C LEU A 268 -17.98 5.99 -1.17
N SER A 269 -18.01 5.29 -0.03
CA SER A 269 -17.26 5.67 1.17
C SER A 269 -15.76 5.47 1.00
N GLN A 270 -15.35 4.40 0.33
CA GLN A 270 -13.96 4.03 0.11
C GLN A 270 -13.31 5.02 -0.85
N GLU A 271 -13.94 5.25 -2.01
CA GLU A 271 -13.50 6.17 -3.07
C GLU A 271 -13.38 7.63 -2.57
N TYR A 272 -14.33 8.06 -1.74
CA TYR A 272 -14.26 9.36 -1.07
C TYR A 272 -13.14 9.40 0.00
N LEU A 273 -12.96 8.33 0.78
CA LEU A 273 -11.90 8.29 1.79
C LEU A 273 -10.51 8.30 1.15
N ALA A 274 -10.29 7.54 0.08
CA ALA A 274 -9.07 7.59 -0.73
C ALA A 274 -8.80 9.02 -1.22
N SER A 275 -9.83 9.69 -1.72
CA SER A 275 -9.75 11.09 -2.15
C SER A 275 -9.28 12.05 -1.01
N VAL A 276 -9.81 11.87 0.20
CA VAL A 276 -9.36 12.62 1.38
C VAL A 276 -7.91 12.28 1.74
N VAL A 277 -7.56 10.99 1.75
CA VAL A 277 -6.25 10.46 2.16
C VAL A 277 -5.13 10.88 1.21
N ASP A 278 -5.33 10.80 -0.10
CA ASP A 278 -4.36 11.25 -1.10
C ASP A 278 -4.03 12.74 -0.95
N SER A 279 -5.06 13.56 -0.74
CA SER A 279 -4.92 15.00 -0.52
C SER A 279 -4.21 15.28 0.81
N TYR A 280 -4.53 14.49 1.85
CA TYR A 280 -3.91 14.56 3.16
C TYR A 280 -2.43 14.16 3.13
N TYR A 281 -2.02 13.18 2.34
CA TYR A 281 -0.59 12.84 2.13
C TYR A 281 0.03 13.54 0.92
N GLY A 282 -0.66 14.51 0.32
CA GLY A 282 -0.11 15.44 -0.67
C GLY A 282 0.16 14.84 -2.05
N LEU A 283 -0.40 13.68 -2.38
CA LEU A 283 -0.21 12.99 -3.66
C LEU A 283 -0.70 13.82 -4.86
N TRP A 284 -1.66 14.73 -4.65
CA TRP A 284 -2.15 15.67 -5.68
C TRP A 284 -1.50 17.06 -5.63
N GLY A 285 -0.58 17.31 -4.70
CA GLY A 285 -0.02 18.65 -4.49
C GLY A 285 0.70 19.22 -5.70
N ALA A 286 1.41 18.37 -6.45
CA ALA A 286 2.15 18.72 -7.66
C ALA A 286 1.29 18.74 -8.95
N PHE A 287 0.06 18.23 -8.92
CA PHE A 287 -0.80 18.14 -10.11
C PHE A 287 -1.17 19.53 -10.65
N ASP A 288 -1.21 19.74 -11.97
CA ASP A 288 -1.51 21.06 -12.55
C ASP A 288 -3.03 21.36 -12.57
N SER A 289 -3.55 21.67 -11.39
CA SER A 289 -4.97 21.93 -11.10
C SER A 289 -5.12 22.74 -9.79
N GLU A 290 -6.30 23.32 -9.57
CA GLU A 290 -6.72 23.89 -8.27
C GLU A 290 -7.37 22.85 -7.33
N TYR A 291 -7.52 21.62 -7.82
CA TYR A 291 -8.34 20.52 -7.27
C TYR A 291 -7.56 19.19 -7.24
N GLY A 292 -7.88 18.31 -6.30
CA GLY A 292 -7.36 16.94 -6.23
C GLY A 292 -8.09 15.95 -7.15
N MET A 293 -7.62 14.69 -7.18
CA MET A 293 -8.12 13.57 -8.00
C MET A 293 -8.57 14.01 -9.40
N TRP A 294 -7.63 14.30 -10.29
CA TRP A 294 -7.93 14.67 -11.68
C TRP A 294 -8.89 15.85 -11.88
N GLY A 295 -9.12 16.68 -10.85
CA GLY A 295 -10.08 17.78 -10.91
C GLY A 295 -11.48 17.47 -10.36
N MET A 296 -11.68 16.35 -9.65
CA MET A 296 -12.97 15.93 -9.10
C MET A 296 -13.08 16.02 -7.57
N TYR A 297 -12.06 16.53 -6.87
CA TYR A 297 -12.12 16.80 -5.43
C TYR A 297 -11.66 18.21 -5.08
N ILE A 298 -12.38 18.86 -4.17
CA ILE A 298 -12.26 20.31 -3.96
C ILE A 298 -10.95 20.70 -3.27
N ALA A 299 -10.45 19.82 -2.39
CA ALA A 299 -9.14 19.96 -1.77
C ALA A 299 -8.08 19.27 -2.64
N LYS A 300 -6.96 19.95 -2.83
CA LYS A 300 -5.78 19.43 -3.54
C LYS A 300 -4.66 19.05 -2.57
N THR A 301 -4.55 19.80 -1.48
CA THR A 301 -3.51 19.66 -0.46
C THR A 301 -4.13 19.40 0.91
N ARG A 302 -3.32 18.99 1.89
CA ARG A 302 -3.74 18.86 3.28
C ARG A 302 -4.32 20.16 3.84
N ASP A 303 -3.70 21.29 3.54
CA ASP A 303 -4.11 22.62 4.05
C ASP A 303 -5.49 23.05 3.52
N ASP A 304 -5.86 22.60 2.32
CA ASP A 304 -7.18 22.87 1.76
C ASP A 304 -8.31 22.22 2.58
N LEU A 305 -8.09 21.01 3.12
CA LEU A 305 -9.13 20.18 3.73
C LEU A 305 -9.94 20.96 4.77
N ALA A 306 -9.27 21.61 5.73
CA ALA A 306 -9.94 22.30 6.84
C ALA A 306 -10.88 23.44 6.40
N THR A 307 -10.74 23.96 5.18
CA THR A 307 -11.55 25.07 4.65
C THR A 307 -12.49 24.65 3.52
N LYS A 308 -12.06 23.72 2.66
CA LYS A 308 -12.81 23.27 1.46
C LYS A 308 -13.64 22.02 1.72
N ASP A 309 -13.20 21.11 2.58
CA ASP A 309 -13.98 19.95 3.05
C ASP A 309 -13.78 19.69 4.56
N PRO A 310 -14.46 20.48 5.42
CA PRO A 310 -14.28 20.38 6.87
C PRO A 310 -14.68 19.02 7.48
N GLN A 311 -15.50 18.22 6.80
CA GLN A 311 -15.82 16.87 7.27
C GLN A 311 -14.75 15.86 6.87
N GLY A 312 -14.21 15.96 5.64
CA GLY A 312 -12.99 15.27 5.24
C GLY A 312 -11.81 15.58 6.18
N ALA A 313 -11.64 16.85 6.58
CA ALA A 313 -10.65 17.22 7.60
C ALA A 313 -10.93 16.57 8.96
N ALA A 314 -12.20 16.52 9.39
CA ALA A 314 -12.59 15.97 10.69
C ALA A 314 -12.35 14.46 10.80
N ILE A 315 -12.57 13.68 9.72
CA ILE A 315 -12.31 12.23 9.72
C ILE A 315 -10.81 11.88 9.67
N MET A 316 -9.92 12.85 9.37
CA MET A 316 -8.47 12.68 9.49
C MET A 316 -7.93 13.16 10.85
N ALA A 317 -8.44 14.28 11.36
CA ALA A 317 -7.88 14.98 12.52
C ALA A 317 -7.96 14.18 13.83
N ASN A 318 -6.85 13.54 14.22
CA ASN A 318 -6.72 12.71 15.43
C ASN A 318 -7.78 11.58 15.52
N GLN A 319 -8.17 11.01 14.38
CA GLN A 319 -9.14 9.92 14.31
C GLN A 319 -8.45 8.56 14.17
N PHE A 320 -7.77 8.30 13.04
CA PHE A 320 -7.20 7.00 12.69
C PHE A 320 -5.83 7.11 12.01
N PHE A 321 -5.68 8.03 11.06
CA PHE A 321 -4.46 8.24 10.29
C PHE A 321 -3.45 9.13 11.05
N HIS A 322 -2.16 8.80 10.95
CA HIS A 322 -1.09 9.63 11.50
C HIS A 322 -0.86 10.87 10.62
N PRO A 323 -0.46 12.03 11.18
CA PRO A 323 -0.09 13.20 10.38
C PRO A 323 1.24 13.04 9.63
N TYR A 324 1.97 11.96 9.83
CA TYR A 324 3.21 11.59 9.15
C TYR A 324 3.19 10.11 8.77
N LEU A 325 4.01 9.72 7.81
CA LEU A 325 4.19 8.35 7.36
C LEU A 325 5.11 7.62 8.35
N THR A 326 4.68 6.44 8.79
CA THR A 326 5.34 5.67 9.87
C THR A 326 6.24 4.54 9.36
N TYR A 327 6.28 4.30 8.05
CA TYR A 327 7.21 3.36 7.45
C TYR A 327 8.56 4.03 7.16
N ASN A 328 9.64 3.25 7.22
CA ASN A 328 10.94 3.69 6.74
C ASN A 328 10.95 3.63 5.20
N ALA A 329 10.98 4.78 4.55
CA ALA A 329 11.01 4.84 3.09
C ALA A 329 12.41 4.54 2.54
N ARG A 330 12.47 3.68 1.51
CA ARG A 330 13.72 3.31 0.86
C ARG A 330 13.94 4.22 -0.33
N ILE A 331 14.88 5.15 -0.21
CA ILE A 331 15.26 6.05 -1.30
C ILE A 331 16.02 5.24 -2.34
N ASP A 332 15.45 5.16 -3.54
CA ASP A 332 15.88 4.35 -4.66
C ASP A 332 17.37 4.55 -5.04
N ASP A 333 18.06 3.46 -5.40
CA ASP A 333 19.49 3.49 -5.69
C ASP A 333 19.85 4.31 -6.94
N SER A 334 18.84 4.66 -7.75
CA SER A 334 19.01 5.55 -8.88
C SER A 334 19.35 6.98 -8.45
N PHE A 335 18.86 7.40 -7.27
CA PHE A 335 18.86 8.79 -6.79
C PHE A 335 20.25 9.36 -6.50
N THR A 336 20.41 10.66 -6.78
CA THR A 336 21.59 11.46 -6.42
C THR A 336 21.19 12.90 -6.10
N GLY A 337 22.00 13.59 -5.29
CA GLY A 337 21.72 14.94 -4.82
C GLY A 337 20.92 14.94 -3.51
N ASP A 338 20.13 15.99 -3.30
CA ASP A 338 19.51 16.29 -2.00
C ASP A 338 18.03 15.84 -1.99
N PHE A 339 17.74 14.73 -1.31
CA PHE A 339 16.36 14.28 -1.09
C PHE A 339 15.73 15.09 0.04
N SER A 340 14.70 15.86 -0.26
CA SER A 340 14.09 16.75 0.73
C SER A 340 12.90 16.10 1.41
N LEU A 341 13.03 15.87 2.72
CA LEU A 341 11.90 15.58 3.61
C LEU A 341 11.11 16.85 3.94
N LYS A 342 11.53 18.03 3.46
CA LYS A 342 10.87 19.32 3.70
C LYS A 342 10.12 19.75 2.45
N PHE A 343 8.94 20.37 2.64
CA PHE A 343 8.24 20.98 1.51
C PHE A 343 9.06 22.13 0.90
N ILE A 344 9.31 22.04 -0.40
CA ILE A 344 9.99 23.05 -1.22
C ILE A 344 9.19 23.18 -2.51
N SER A 345 8.51 24.30 -2.72
CA SER A 345 7.55 24.48 -3.83
C SER A 345 8.14 24.36 -5.25
N SER A 346 9.47 24.34 -5.40
CA SER A 346 10.15 24.05 -6.67
C SER A 346 10.50 22.57 -6.88
N LEU A 347 10.19 21.69 -5.93
CA LEU A 347 10.41 20.24 -5.97
C LEU A 347 9.07 19.53 -5.87
N SER A 348 8.57 19.02 -6.99
CA SER A 348 7.22 18.42 -7.10
C SER A 348 6.97 17.31 -6.06
N TYR A 349 7.91 16.39 -5.90
CA TYR A 349 7.82 15.29 -4.93
C TYR A 349 7.76 15.76 -3.46
N SER A 350 8.22 16.96 -3.14
CA SER A 350 8.21 17.45 -1.76
C SER A 350 6.80 17.66 -1.21
N HIS A 351 5.78 17.73 -2.07
CA HIS A 351 4.37 17.79 -1.68
C HIS A 351 3.93 16.57 -0.84
N HIS A 352 4.45 15.37 -1.12
CA HIS A 352 4.22 14.17 -0.31
C HIS A 352 5.41 13.79 0.58
N ALA A 353 6.65 14.06 0.15
CA ALA A 353 7.84 13.70 0.93
C ALA A 353 7.95 14.50 2.24
N GLN A 354 7.25 15.64 2.35
CA GLN A 354 7.11 16.38 3.60
C GLN A 354 6.47 15.60 4.76
N TYR A 355 5.81 14.47 4.48
CA TYR A 355 5.21 13.61 5.50
C TYR A 355 6.05 12.38 5.81
N LEU A 356 7.16 12.14 5.07
CA LEU A 356 8.14 11.13 5.45
C LEU A 356 8.89 11.57 6.71
N LYS A 357 9.25 10.58 7.51
CA LYS A 357 9.99 10.75 8.76
C LYS A 357 11.26 9.91 8.75
N ASP A 358 11.09 8.61 8.58
CA ASP A 358 12.21 7.67 8.58
C ASP A 358 12.59 7.31 7.14
N VAL A 359 13.88 7.39 6.79
CA VAL A 359 14.37 7.03 5.45
C VAL A 359 15.66 6.21 5.48
N THR A 360 15.82 5.34 4.49
CA THR A 360 17.05 4.60 4.21
C THR A 360 17.47 4.87 2.78
N LEU A 361 18.66 5.43 2.59
CA LEU A 361 19.30 5.55 1.28
C LEU A 361 19.72 4.15 0.82
N THR A 362 19.60 3.83 -0.48
CA THR A 362 19.96 2.49 -1.00
C THR A 362 21.04 2.57 -2.08
N GLY A 363 21.70 1.44 -2.35
CA GLY A 363 22.81 1.34 -3.31
C GLY A 363 24.12 1.98 -2.84
N SER A 364 24.89 2.51 -3.80
CA SER A 364 26.27 2.98 -3.59
C SER A 364 26.56 4.39 -4.12
N LYS A 365 25.52 5.12 -4.55
CA LYS A 365 25.67 6.51 -5.00
C LYS A 365 25.57 7.47 -3.82
N SER A 366 26.43 8.49 -3.82
CA SER A 366 26.27 9.65 -2.95
C SER A 366 24.91 10.32 -3.15
N SER A 367 24.15 10.34 -2.06
CA SER A 367 22.86 10.99 -1.92
C SER A 367 22.75 11.59 -0.52
N ASN A 368 22.02 12.69 -0.40
CA ASN A 368 21.90 13.49 0.81
C ASN A 368 20.43 13.57 1.24
N VAL A 369 20.19 13.92 2.50
CA VAL A 369 18.84 14.14 3.05
C VAL A 369 18.73 15.54 3.64
N VAL A 370 17.75 16.33 3.21
CA VAL A 370 17.35 17.58 3.88
C VAL A 370 16.25 17.27 4.86
N LEU A 371 16.46 17.59 6.13
CA LEU A 371 15.55 17.25 7.22
C LEU A 371 14.29 18.11 7.24
N ASN A 372 13.30 17.61 7.99
CA ASN A 372 12.08 18.32 8.35
C ASN A 372 11.90 18.36 9.87
N GLN A 373 10.77 18.90 10.31
CA GLN A 373 10.43 19.15 11.71
C GLN A 373 10.12 17.90 12.56
N PHE A 374 10.17 16.68 12.02
CA PHE A 374 9.94 15.46 12.78
C PHE A 374 11.24 14.89 13.38
N ASP A 375 11.11 13.92 14.27
CA ASP A 375 12.23 13.21 14.88
C ASP A 375 12.72 12.06 13.98
N ASN A 376 13.57 12.36 12.98
CA ASN A 376 13.83 11.44 11.86
C ASN A 376 14.87 10.34 12.17
N ASN A 377 14.61 9.11 11.71
CA ASN A 377 15.63 8.05 11.63
C ASN A 377 16.19 7.98 10.20
N ILE A 378 17.48 8.30 10.01
CA ILE A 378 18.15 8.34 8.71
C ILE A 378 19.24 7.27 8.63
N THR A 379 19.12 6.36 7.66
CA THR A 379 20.16 5.37 7.34
C THR A 379 20.81 5.73 6.00
N GLY A 380 22.13 5.82 5.95
CA GLY A 380 22.89 5.99 4.71
C GLY A 380 23.08 4.71 3.90
N ASN A 381 23.88 4.81 2.84
CA ASN A 381 24.16 3.74 1.87
C ASN A 381 25.68 3.53 1.72
N GLU A 382 26.15 2.85 0.67
CA GLU A 382 27.61 2.65 0.47
C GLU A 382 28.34 3.89 -0.12
N GLY A 383 27.61 4.99 -0.34
CA GLY A 383 28.13 6.22 -0.89
C GLY A 383 28.76 7.14 0.16
N ILE A 384 28.92 8.42 -0.19
CA ILE A 384 29.14 9.49 0.80
C ILE A 384 27.81 10.21 0.97
N ASN A 385 27.23 10.14 2.16
CA ASN A 385 25.94 10.72 2.50
C ASN A 385 26.08 11.94 3.42
N THR A 386 25.29 12.97 3.12
CA THR A 386 25.19 14.20 3.93
C THR A 386 23.78 14.36 4.47
N VAL A 387 23.65 14.63 5.77
CA VAL A 387 22.39 15.09 6.37
C VAL A 387 22.46 16.60 6.54
N ILE A 388 21.47 17.30 5.97
CA ILE A 388 21.43 18.75 5.81
C ILE A 388 20.40 19.33 6.78
N PHE A 389 20.89 20.15 7.71
CA PHE A 389 20.15 20.82 8.77
C PHE A 389 19.81 22.27 8.37
N SER A 390 18.67 22.78 8.84
CA SER A 390 18.17 24.12 8.53
C SER A 390 18.94 25.27 9.22
N GLY A 391 19.77 24.97 10.21
CA GLY A 391 20.33 25.95 11.17
C GLY A 391 21.85 25.96 11.29
N GLN A 392 22.37 26.86 12.12
CA GLN A 392 23.81 26.95 12.44
C GLN A 392 24.22 25.83 13.42
N ALA A 393 25.44 25.30 13.31
CA ALA A 393 25.87 24.14 14.12
C ALA A 393 25.75 24.37 15.63
N ALA A 394 25.95 25.61 16.11
CA ALA A 394 25.82 25.99 17.52
C ALA A 394 24.38 25.91 18.07
N GLN A 395 23.38 25.65 17.22
CA GLN A 395 21.97 25.48 17.60
C GLN A 395 21.57 24.00 17.75
N TYR A 396 22.52 23.07 17.68
CA TYR A 396 22.26 21.64 17.80
C TYR A 396 23.12 21.01 18.89
N GLN A 397 22.59 19.96 19.52
CA GLN A 397 23.35 19.06 20.37
C GLN A 397 23.62 17.76 19.60
N ILE A 398 24.90 17.41 19.45
CA ILE A 398 25.35 16.20 18.76
C ILE A 398 25.90 15.23 19.82
N THR A 399 25.48 13.96 19.75
CA THR A 399 26.06 12.87 20.56
C THR A 399 26.31 11.64 19.68
N ASN A 400 27.45 10.98 19.86
CA ASN A 400 27.82 9.75 19.15
C ASN A 400 27.86 8.58 20.16
N GLU A 401 26.96 7.60 20.01
CA GLU A 401 26.84 6.44 20.89
C GLU A 401 27.05 5.17 20.07
N ASN A 402 28.25 4.58 20.13
CA ASN A 402 28.63 3.35 19.42
C ASN A 402 28.44 3.40 17.88
N GLY A 403 28.52 4.58 17.26
CA GLY A 403 28.33 4.77 15.81
C GLY A 403 26.91 5.16 15.41
N GLU A 404 25.96 5.19 16.34
CA GLU A 404 24.67 5.87 16.20
C GLU A 404 24.84 7.35 16.58
N ILE A 405 24.55 8.26 15.66
CA ILE A 405 24.66 9.70 15.90
C ILE A 405 23.27 10.24 16.20
N LYS A 406 23.12 10.96 17.31
CA LYS A 406 21.91 11.73 17.60
C LYS A 406 22.21 13.21 17.44
N VAL A 407 21.35 13.90 16.69
CA VAL A 407 21.44 15.35 16.47
C VAL A 407 20.10 15.98 16.87
N GLN A 408 20.09 16.61 18.04
CA GLN A 408 18.94 17.31 18.57
C GLN A 408 18.99 18.78 18.16
N ASP A 409 17.93 19.27 17.50
CA ASP A 409 17.71 20.70 17.32
C ASP A 409 17.32 21.35 18.67
N LEU A 410 18.00 22.45 19.02
CA LEU A 410 17.69 23.25 20.21
C LEU A 410 16.69 24.38 19.91
N GLN A 411 16.09 24.41 18.73
CA GLN A 411 15.02 25.32 18.32
C GLN A 411 13.72 24.55 18.08
N ASP A 412 12.62 25.06 18.64
CA ASP A 412 11.30 24.43 18.49
C ASP A 412 10.84 24.38 17.02
N ALA A 413 10.23 23.27 16.63
CA ALA A 413 9.55 23.07 15.34
C ALA A 413 10.40 23.37 14.08
N ARG A 414 11.69 23.02 14.09
CA ARG A 414 12.59 23.19 12.93
C ARG A 414 13.09 21.86 12.34
N ASP A 415 14.07 21.20 12.95
CA ASP A 415 14.62 19.91 12.45
C ASP A 415 14.45 18.72 13.42
N GLY A 416 13.83 18.91 14.60
CA GLY A 416 13.53 17.81 15.54
C GLY A 416 14.76 17.11 16.16
N MET A 417 14.54 15.88 16.64
CA MET A 417 15.58 14.98 17.18
C MET A 417 15.87 13.84 16.22
N ASN A 418 17.07 13.82 15.64
CA ASN A 418 17.40 12.92 14.53
C ASN A 418 18.38 11.83 14.95
N THR A 419 18.12 10.58 14.56
CA THR A 419 19.01 9.43 14.77
C THR A 419 19.59 9.01 13.42
N LEU A 420 20.92 9.00 13.29
CA LEU A 420 21.63 8.83 12.04
C LEU A 420 22.57 7.62 12.11
N THR A 421 22.53 6.76 11.09
CA THR A 421 23.41 5.59 10.96
C THR A 421 24.03 5.55 9.56
N GLY A 422 25.34 5.32 9.46
CA GLY A 422 26.04 5.25 8.16
C GLY A 422 26.04 6.57 7.40
N ILE A 423 26.26 7.70 8.10
CA ILE A 423 26.33 9.04 7.51
C ILE A 423 27.75 9.59 7.67
N GLU A 424 28.33 10.13 6.60
CA GLU A 424 29.67 10.69 6.61
C GLU A 424 29.69 12.16 7.06
N LYS A 425 28.62 12.92 6.79
CA LYS A 425 28.63 14.39 6.94
C LYS A 425 27.35 14.95 7.54
N LEU A 426 27.54 15.91 8.45
CA LEU A 426 26.48 16.77 8.99
C LEU A 426 26.69 18.18 8.43
N GLN A 427 25.77 18.66 7.58
CA GLN A 427 25.84 20.00 6.98
C GLN A 427 24.87 20.94 7.68
N PHE A 428 25.42 22.01 8.26
CA PHE A 428 24.71 23.11 8.87
C PHE A 428 24.76 24.35 7.97
N ALA A 429 23.96 25.36 8.28
CA ALA A 429 23.89 26.62 7.52
C ALA A 429 25.21 27.43 7.51
N ASP A 430 26.12 27.16 8.44
CA ASP A 430 27.40 27.87 8.62
C ASP A 430 28.65 27.00 8.46
N SER A 431 28.50 25.67 8.44
CA SER A 431 29.62 24.73 8.58
C SER A 431 29.24 23.30 8.16
N THR A 432 30.24 22.44 7.97
CA THR A 432 30.06 21.00 7.75
C THR A 432 30.98 20.25 8.69
N ILE A 433 30.45 19.25 9.38
CA ILE A 433 31.19 18.37 10.27
C ILE A 433 31.30 17.00 9.60
N GLU A 434 32.52 16.51 9.41
CA GLU A 434 32.75 15.12 9.04
C GLU A 434 32.52 14.24 10.27
N VAL A 435 31.65 13.23 10.17
CA VAL A 435 31.28 12.34 11.28
C VAL A 435 32.47 11.63 11.88
N SER A 436 33.49 11.32 11.08
CA SER A 436 34.76 10.74 11.52
C SER A 436 35.58 11.63 12.47
N SER A 437 35.13 12.86 12.76
CA SER A 437 35.75 13.80 13.71
C SER A 437 35.00 13.97 15.04
N LEU A 438 33.87 13.26 15.24
CA LEU A 438 33.00 13.33 16.43
C LEU A 438 33.40 12.35 17.54
#